data_AF-A0A3P7U147-F1
#
_entry.id   AF-A0A3P7U147-F1
#
_cell.length_a   1.000
_cell.length_b   1.000
_cell.length_c   1.000
_cell.angle_alpha   90.00
_cell.angle_beta   90.00
_cell.angle_gamma   90.00
#
_symmetry.space_group_name_H-M   'P 1'
#
loop_
_entity.id
_entity.type
_entity.pdbx_description
1 polymer ?
#
loop_
_entity_poly.entity_id
_entity_poly.type
_entity_poly.pdbx_seq_one_letter_code
_entity_poly.pdbx_strand_id
1 'polypeptide(L)'
;MEQSIESWADITILVDHITEIDTHLESIFSAGSNTSIPVSNEFSIEKERLQKEWHQKTEAIGQLQMIHDAIGVLRNKLTGNPQLSELIFLNAEINSLSQQCINVVDISVINLRNRYLKEIEEELRTAITESFSRAEQRVIELSVVGETDVQLAVDILQNKRIADITLLRLDSNPCSETHS
;
A
#
# COMPACT_ATOMS: atom_id res chain seq x y z
N MET A 1 -22.25 9.60 -26.70
CA MET A 1 -22.14 9.68 -25.24
C MET A 1 -21.16 8.59 -24.88
N GLU A 2 -19.89 8.92 -24.60
CA GLU A 2 -18.89 7.92 -24.20
C GLU A 2 -19.39 7.22 -22.93
N GLN A 3 -19.42 5.89 -22.94
CA GLN A 3 -19.73 5.13 -21.73
C GLN A 3 -18.57 5.36 -20.74
N SER A 4 -18.95 5.81 -19.54
CA SER A 4 -18.06 5.94 -18.40
C SER A 4 -17.60 4.54 -17.97
N ILE A 5 -16.29 4.32 -17.89
CA ILE A 5 -15.74 3.08 -17.33
C ILE A 5 -15.76 3.21 -15.80
N GLU A 6 -16.64 2.46 -15.15
CA GLU A 6 -16.85 2.52 -13.71
C GLU A 6 -16.30 1.30 -12.98
N SER A 7 -15.98 0.22 -13.70
CA SER A 7 -15.53 -1.04 -13.12
C SER A 7 -14.68 -1.87 -14.09
N TRP A 8 -13.98 -2.88 -13.55
CA TRP A 8 -13.30 -3.88 -14.38
C TRP A 8 -14.26 -4.71 -15.24
N ALA A 9 -15.52 -4.86 -14.81
CA ALA A 9 -16.54 -5.52 -15.62
C ALA A 9 -16.81 -4.69 -16.88
N ASP A 10 -16.88 -3.36 -16.77
CA ASP A 10 -17.07 -2.47 -17.92
C ASP A 10 -15.88 -2.56 -18.90
N ILE A 11 -14.66 -2.67 -18.37
CA ILE A 11 -13.45 -2.88 -19.18
C ILE A 11 -13.51 -4.22 -19.91
N THR A 12 -13.91 -5.29 -19.22
CA THR A 12 -14.04 -6.63 -19.82
C THR A 12 -15.05 -6.63 -20.96
N ILE A 13 -16.23 -6.04 -20.72
CA ILE A 13 -17.28 -5.88 -21.72
C ILE A 13 -16.78 -5.06 -22.92
N LEU A 14 -16.02 -4.00 -22.68
CA LEU A 14 -15.45 -3.18 -23.75
C LEU A 14 -14.45 -3.98 -24.60
N VAL A 15 -13.56 -4.76 -23.97
CA VAL A 15 -12.59 -5.62 -24.66
C VAL A 15 -13.31 -6.69 -25.49
N ASP A 16 -14.37 -7.31 -24.95
CA ASP A 16 -15.16 -8.31 -25.65
C ASP A 16 -15.84 -7.72 -26.89
N HIS A 17 -16.51 -6.57 -26.75
CA HIS A 17 -17.14 -5.88 -27.88
C HIS A 17 -16.14 -5.48 -28.97
N ILE A 18 -14.92 -5.07 -28.58
CA ILE A 18 -13.90 -4.68 -29.56
C ILE A 18 -13.33 -5.88 -30.29
N THR A 19 -13.11 -6.98 -29.57
CA THR A 19 -12.72 -8.26 -30.18
C THR A 19 -13.77 -8.75 -31.18
N GLU A 20 -15.05 -8.58 -30.85
CA GLU A 20 -16.16 -8.90 -31.76
C GLU A 20 -16.16 -8.00 -33.00
N ILE A 21 -15.97 -6.69 -32.85
CA ILE A 21 -15.89 -5.73 -33.95
C ILE A 21 -14.71 -6.07 -34.87
N ASP A 22 -13.52 -6.32 -34.33
CA ASP A 22 -12.33 -6.68 -35.11
C ASP A 22 -12.56 -7.97 -35.90
N THR A 23 -13.20 -8.97 -35.28
CA THR A 23 -13.57 -10.22 -35.95
C THR A 23 -14.53 -9.98 -37.12
N HIS A 24 -15.53 -9.12 -36.93
CA HIS A 24 -16.47 -8.76 -38.00
C HIS A 24 -15.81 -7.97 -39.13
N LEU A 25 -14.93 -7.03 -38.80
CA LEU A 25 -14.18 -6.25 -39.80
C LEU A 25 -13.28 -7.16 -40.64
N GLU A 26 -12.54 -8.09 -40.01
CA GLU A 26 -11.68 -9.03 -40.72
C GLU A 26 -12.47 -9.95 -41.67
N SER A 27 -13.66 -10.39 -41.24
CA SER A 27 -14.60 -11.15 -42.07
C SER A 27 -15.07 -10.35 -43.29
N ILE A 28 -15.43 -9.07 -43.09
CA ILE A 28 -15.85 -8.17 -44.17
C ILE A 28 -14.70 -7.91 -45.15
N PHE A 29 -13.47 -7.66 -44.67
CA PHE A 29 -12.31 -7.46 -45.54
C PHE A 29 -11.95 -8.74 -46.32
N SER A 30 -12.03 -9.90 -45.68
CA SER A 30 -11.82 -11.19 -46.33
C SER A 30 -12.86 -11.43 -47.44
N ALA A 31 -14.13 -11.13 -47.20
CA ALA A 31 -15.19 -11.22 -48.20
C ALA A 31 -15.06 -10.16 -49.31
N GLY A 32 -14.65 -8.95 -48.95
CA GLY A 32 -14.46 -7.81 -49.84
C GLY A 32 -13.22 -7.92 -50.73
N SER A 33 -12.22 -8.72 -50.36
CA SER A 33 -11.04 -9.01 -51.20
C SER A 33 -11.39 -9.66 -52.56
N ASN A 34 -12.60 -10.23 -52.68
CA ASN A 34 -13.16 -10.75 -53.93
C ASN A 34 -13.86 -9.68 -54.80
N THR A 35 -13.97 -8.44 -54.30
CA THR A 35 -14.61 -7.31 -54.99
C THR A 35 -13.64 -6.13 -55.07
N SER A 36 -13.37 -5.63 -56.28
CA SER A 36 -12.47 -4.50 -56.55
C SER A 36 -13.06 -3.14 -56.11
N ILE A 37 -13.54 -3.03 -54.87
CA ILE A 37 -14.08 -1.79 -54.31
C ILE A 37 -12.90 -0.99 -53.73
N PRO A 38 -12.57 0.19 -54.26
CA PRO A 38 -11.49 1.01 -53.73
C PRO A 38 -11.89 1.57 -52.36
N VAL A 39 -11.01 1.37 -51.36
CA VAL A 39 -11.14 1.94 -50.02
C VAL A 39 -10.92 3.45 -50.10
N SER A 40 -11.87 4.23 -49.59
CA SER A 40 -11.77 5.70 -49.58
C SER A 40 -10.60 6.18 -48.70
N ASN A 41 -9.97 7.28 -49.08
CA ASN A 41 -8.96 7.95 -48.26
C ASN A 41 -9.52 8.40 -46.90
N GLU A 42 -10.80 8.80 -46.87
CA GLU A 42 -11.51 9.18 -45.64
C GLU A 42 -11.64 8.01 -44.65
N PHE A 43 -11.89 6.80 -45.18
CA PHE A 43 -11.92 5.58 -44.36
C PHE A 43 -10.54 5.26 -43.78
N SER A 44 -9.48 5.45 -44.55
CA SER A 44 -8.10 5.18 -44.10
C SER A 44 -7.68 6.13 -42.98
N ILE A 45 -8.00 7.41 -43.12
CA ILE A 45 -7.75 8.44 -42.10
C ILE A 45 -8.52 8.13 -40.80
N GLU A 46 -9.80 7.79 -40.92
CA GLU A 46 -10.62 7.48 -39.75
C GLU A 46 -10.18 6.18 -39.05
N LYS A 47 -9.78 5.16 -39.83
CA LYS A 47 -9.18 3.93 -39.29
C LYS A 47 -7.91 4.22 -38.50
N GLU A 48 -7.00 5.04 -39.03
CA GLU A 48 -5.77 5.40 -38.33
C GLU A 48 -6.06 6.18 -37.02
N ARG A 49 -7.03 7.10 -37.06
CA ARG A 49 -7.48 7.85 -35.88
C ARG A 49 -8.01 6.91 -34.79
N LEU A 50 -8.90 5.99 -35.14
CA LEU A 50 -9.49 5.01 -34.22
C LEU A 50 -8.45 4.05 -33.66
N GLN A 51 -7.49 3.58 -34.48
CA GLN A 51 -6.40 2.72 -34.01
C GLN A 51 -5.52 3.43 -32.98
N LYS A 52 -5.22 4.72 -33.18
CA LYS A 52 -4.46 5.51 -32.22
C LYS A 52 -5.21 5.70 -30.90
N GLU A 53 -6.51 6.02 -30.98
CA GLU A 53 -7.38 6.16 -29.81
C GLU A 53 -7.48 4.84 -29.03
N TRP A 54 -7.63 3.72 -29.74
CA TRP A 54 -7.66 2.39 -29.16
C TRP A 54 -6.36 2.03 -28.43
N HIS A 55 -5.22 2.32 -29.04
CA HIS A 55 -3.92 2.06 -28.44
C HIS A 55 -3.74 2.83 -27.13
N GLN A 56 -4.12 4.11 -27.10
CA GLN A 56 -4.06 4.96 -25.91
C GLN A 56 -4.96 4.43 -24.78
N LYS A 57 -6.20 4.04 -25.10
CA LYS A 57 -7.14 3.46 -24.13
C LYS A 57 -6.62 2.13 -23.57
N THR A 58 -6.08 1.27 -24.43
CA THR A 58 -5.50 -0.03 -24.03
C THR A 58 -4.31 0.15 -23.09
N GLU A 59 -3.43 1.12 -23.38
CA GLU A 59 -2.30 1.45 -22.50
C GLU A 59 -2.77 1.91 -21.12
N ALA A 60 -3.76 2.82 -21.07
CA ALA A 60 -4.32 3.31 -19.81
C ALA A 60 -4.99 2.21 -18.98
N ILE A 61 -5.73 1.30 -19.64
CA ILE A 61 -6.32 0.12 -18.99
C ILE A 61 -5.22 -0.79 -18.42
N GLY A 62 -4.16 -1.07 -19.19
CA GLY A 62 -3.03 -1.87 -18.71
C GLY A 62 -2.34 -1.27 -17.49
N GLN A 63 -2.15 0.05 -17.47
CA GLN A 63 -1.63 0.77 -16.31
C GLN A 63 -2.53 0.62 -15.08
N LEU A 64 -3.85 0.75 -15.25
CA LEU A 64 -4.81 0.56 -14.15
C LEU A 64 -4.83 -0.87 -13.62
N GLN A 65 -4.59 -1.86 -14.49
CA GLN A 65 -4.55 -3.26 -14.07
C GLN A 65 -3.34 -3.54 -13.19
N MET A 66 -2.17 -3.01 -13.57
CA MET A 66 -0.98 -3.07 -12.73
C MET A 66 -1.20 -2.39 -11.37
N ILE A 67 -1.89 -1.24 -11.36
CA ILE A 67 -2.24 -0.53 -10.11
C ILE A 67 -3.15 -1.38 -9.23
N HIS A 68 -4.23 -1.94 -9.80
CA HIS A 68 -5.17 -2.79 -9.09
C HIS A 68 -4.46 -3.99 -8.42
N ASP A 69 -3.59 -4.67 -9.17
CA ASP A 69 -2.88 -5.84 -8.66
C ASP A 69 -1.89 -5.45 -7.54
N ALA A 70 -1.21 -4.31 -7.69
CA ALA A 70 -0.34 -3.76 -6.66
C ALA A 70 -1.09 -3.39 -5.37
N ILE A 71 -2.30 -2.81 -5.47
CA ILE A 71 -3.17 -2.56 -4.30
C ILE A 71 -3.47 -3.87 -3.58
N GLY A 72 -3.84 -4.92 -4.31
CA GLY A 72 -4.12 -6.24 -3.74
C GLY A 72 -2.93 -6.83 -2.98
N VAL A 73 -1.73 -6.73 -3.56
CA VAL A 73 -0.49 -7.18 -2.91
C VAL A 73 -0.20 -6.38 -1.63
N LEU A 74 -0.28 -5.04 -1.68
CA LEU A 74 -0.03 -4.19 -0.52
C LEU A 74 -1.01 -4.44 0.62
N ARG A 75 -2.29 -4.61 0.30
CA ARG A 75 -3.32 -4.96 1.29
C ARG A 75 -2.95 -6.24 2.03
N ASN A 76 -2.57 -7.29 1.30
CA ASN A 76 -2.17 -8.56 1.91
C ASN A 76 -0.94 -8.41 2.81
N LYS A 77 0.09 -7.67 2.37
CA LYS A 77 1.29 -7.42 3.18
C LYS A 77 0.95 -6.67 4.49
N LEU A 78 0.10 -5.64 4.43
CA LEU A 78 -0.31 -4.87 5.61
C LEU A 78 -1.10 -5.70 6.63
N THR A 79 -1.91 -6.65 6.18
CA THR A 79 -2.62 -7.58 7.09
C THR A 79 -1.69 -8.59 7.78
N GLY A 80 -0.46 -8.77 7.28
CA GLY A 80 0.51 -9.75 7.76
C GLY A 80 1.28 -9.37 9.04
N ASN A 81 0.95 -8.26 9.71
CA ASN A 81 1.72 -7.68 10.82
C ASN A 81 3.21 -7.49 10.47
N PRO A 82 3.51 -6.63 9.47
CA PRO A 82 4.88 -6.40 9.00
C PRO A 82 5.79 -5.81 10.07
N GLN A 83 7.09 -6.09 9.96
CA GLN A 83 8.11 -5.50 10.84
C GLN A 83 8.26 -4.00 10.57
N LEU A 84 8.85 -3.24 11.51
CA LEU A 84 9.03 -1.78 11.35
C LEU A 84 9.82 -1.40 10.09
N SER A 85 10.89 -2.15 9.76
CA SER A 85 11.66 -1.94 8.53
C SER A 85 10.83 -2.17 7.27
N GLU A 86 9.93 -3.14 7.32
CA GLU A 86 9.00 -3.46 6.23
C GLU A 86 7.91 -2.39 6.10
N LEU A 87 7.41 -1.84 7.22
CA LEU A 87 6.47 -0.72 7.22
C LEU A 87 7.04 0.52 6.51
N ILE A 88 8.32 0.85 6.71
CA ILE A 88 8.96 1.97 5.99
C ILE A 88 8.94 1.74 4.48
N PHE A 89 9.26 0.51 4.05
CA PHE A 89 9.25 0.15 2.64
C PHE A 89 7.84 0.19 2.05
N LEU A 90 6.86 -0.40 2.74
CA LEU A 90 5.45 -0.37 2.32
C LEU A 90 4.91 1.05 2.19
N ASN A 91 5.33 1.98 3.05
CA ASN A 91 4.92 3.38 2.96
C ASN A 91 5.45 4.06 1.70
N ALA A 92 6.69 3.75 1.31
CA ALA A 92 7.25 4.21 0.06
C ALA A 92 6.54 3.59 -1.16
N GLU A 93 6.21 2.29 -1.11
CA GLU A 93 5.43 1.62 -2.16
C GLU A 93 4.04 2.26 -2.34
N ILE A 94 3.32 2.53 -1.25
CA ILE A 94 2.01 3.22 -1.28
C ILE A 94 2.11 4.60 -1.93
N ASN A 95 3.13 5.39 -1.58
CA ASN A 95 3.34 6.71 -2.18
C ASN A 95 3.68 6.62 -3.68
N SER A 96 4.51 5.65 -4.06
CA SER A 96 4.80 5.39 -5.48
C SER A 96 3.54 5.00 -6.24
N LEU A 97 2.71 4.14 -5.67
CA LEU A 97 1.48 3.66 -6.28
C LEU A 97 0.45 4.79 -6.45
N SER A 98 0.32 5.67 -5.45
CA SER A 98 -0.51 6.87 -5.55
C SER A 98 -0.05 7.76 -6.72
N GLN A 99 1.26 7.98 -6.86
CA GLN A 99 1.81 8.77 -7.97
C GLN A 99 1.58 8.10 -9.34
N GLN A 100 1.77 6.79 -9.44
CA GLN A 100 1.48 6.04 -10.66
C GLN A 100 0.01 6.17 -11.06
N CYS A 101 -0.90 6.11 -10.09
CA CYS A 101 -2.32 6.27 -10.33
C CYS A 101 -2.69 7.69 -10.78
N ILE A 102 -2.06 8.73 -10.24
CA ILE A 102 -2.24 10.13 -10.70
C ILE A 102 -1.79 10.30 -12.16
N ASN A 103 -0.75 9.57 -12.58
CA ASN A 103 -0.18 9.70 -13.92
C ASN A 103 -1.06 9.06 -15.02
N VAL A 104 -2.12 8.31 -14.66
CA VAL A 104 -3.11 7.84 -15.63
C VAL A 104 -4.03 9.01 -16.03
N VAL A 105 -3.82 9.55 -17.22
CA VAL A 105 -4.48 10.80 -17.68
C VAL A 105 -5.67 10.58 -18.62
N ASP A 106 -5.94 9.35 -19.05
CA ASP A 106 -7.04 9.07 -19.97
C ASP A 106 -8.41 9.34 -19.31
N ILE A 107 -9.23 10.15 -19.98
CA ILE A 107 -10.52 10.63 -19.48
C ILE A 107 -11.55 9.49 -19.37
N SER A 108 -11.49 8.50 -20.25
CA SER A 108 -12.47 7.41 -20.28
C SER A 108 -12.41 6.50 -19.06
N VAL A 109 -11.25 6.43 -18.41
CA VAL A 109 -11.00 5.62 -17.19
C VAL A 109 -10.87 6.47 -15.93
N ILE A 110 -11.17 7.76 -16.00
CA ILE A 110 -10.93 8.72 -14.91
C ILE A 110 -11.65 8.36 -13.61
N ASN A 111 -12.86 7.79 -13.71
CA ASN A 111 -13.66 7.38 -12.57
C ASN A 111 -13.03 6.20 -11.84
N LEU A 112 -12.54 5.20 -12.58
CA LEU A 112 -11.85 4.05 -12.01
C LEU A 112 -10.53 4.45 -11.35
N ARG A 113 -9.75 5.31 -12.00
CA ARG A 113 -8.54 5.91 -11.41
C ARG A 113 -8.85 6.63 -10.10
N ASN A 114 -9.87 7.48 -10.07
CA ASN A 114 -10.23 8.23 -8.86
C ASN A 114 -10.69 7.30 -7.73
N ARG A 115 -11.33 6.19 -8.06
CA ARG A 115 -11.67 5.15 -7.07
C ARG A 115 -10.41 4.55 -6.45
N TYR A 116 -9.40 4.20 -7.25
CA TYR A 116 -8.14 3.66 -6.72
C TYR A 116 -7.37 4.66 -5.88
N LEU A 117 -7.33 5.94 -6.27
CA LEU A 117 -6.73 6.98 -5.43
C LEU A 117 -7.41 7.05 -4.06
N LYS A 118 -8.75 6.96 -4.03
CA LYS A 118 -9.51 6.95 -2.80
C LYS A 118 -9.22 5.70 -1.95
N GLU A 119 -9.15 4.52 -2.57
CA GLU A 119 -8.82 3.26 -1.89
C GLU A 119 -7.40 3.27 -1.30
N ILE A 120 -6.42 3.80 -2.04
CA ILE A 120 -5.05 4.00 -1.54
C ILE A 120 -5.05 4.94 -0.32
N GLU A 121 -5.81 6.03 -0.37
CA GLU A 121 -5.89 7.01 0.71
C GLU A 121 -6.61 6.48 1.94
N GLU A 122 -7.80 5.92 1.77
CA GLU A 122 -8.68 5.57 2.88
C GLU A 122 -8.30 4.23 3.50
N GLU A 123 -7.86 3.27 2.70
CA GLU A 123 -7.58 1.92 3.19
C GLU A 123 -6.10 1.70 3.45
N LEU A 124 -5.24 1.87 2.45
CA LEU A 124 -3.82 1.52 2.57
C LEU A 124 -3.08 2.49 3.50
N ARG A 125 -3.28 3.80 3.35
CA ARG A 125 -2.64 4.80 4.22
C ARG A 125 -3.14 4.76 5.66
N THR A 126 -4.43 4.49 5.86
CA THR A 126 -4.96 4.29 7.22
C THR A 126 -4.31 3.07 7.87
N ALA A 127 -4.34 1.92 7.19
CA ALA A 127 -3.80 0.68 7.72
C ALA A 127 -2.29 0.75 8.05
N ILE A 128 -1.50 1.44 7.21
CA ILE A 128 -0.07 1.60 7.47
C ILE A 128 0.20 2.55 8.63
N THR A 129 -0.58 3.63 8.77
CA THR A 129 -0.48 4.58 9.89
C THR A 129 -0.78 3.87 11.20
N GLU A 130 -1.87 3.10 11.26
CA GLU A 130 -2.21 2.31 12.44
C GLU A 130 -1.13 1.29 12.79
N SER A 131 -0.51 0.68 11.77
CA SER A 131 0.59 -0.28 11.98
C SER A 131 1.84 0.39 12.55
N PHE A 132 2.18 1.59 12.09
CA PHE A 132 3.26 2.40 12.69
C PHE A 132 2.94 2.75 14.16
N SER A 133 1.72 3.20 14.46
CA SER A 133 1.33 3.52 15.84
C SER A 133 1.40 2.30 16.76
N ARG A 134 0.99 1.12 16.28
CA ARG A 134 1.15 -0.14 17.04
C ARG A 134 2.61 -0.48 17.29
N ALA A 135 3.47 -0.30 16.29
CA ALA A 135 4.91 -0.54 16.43
C ALA A 135 5.55 0.43 17.44
N GLU A 136 5.20 1.70 17.39
CA GLU A 136 5.65 2.74 18.32
C GLU A 136 5.23 2.42 19.76
N GLN A 137 3.95 2.10 19.98
CA GLN A 137 3.44 1.72 21.29
C GLN A 137 4.21 0.53 21.88
N ARG A 138 4.54 -0.47 21.06
CA ARG A 138 5.30 -1.65 21.49
C ARG A 138 6.75 -1.31 21.86
N VAL A 139 7.37 -0.35 21.18
CA VAL A 139 8.70 0.17 21.55
C VAL A 139 8.66 0.88 22.90
N ILE A 140 7.62 1.71 23.13
CA ILE A 140 7.43 2.41 24.41
C ILE A 140 7.24 1.39 25.55
N GLU A 141 6.36 0.41 25.39
CA GLU A 141 6.12 -0.64 26.39
C GLU A 141 7.40 -1.41 26.77
N LEU A 142 8.18 -1.82 25.77
CA LEU A 142 9.45 -2.52 26.01
C LEU A 142 10.49 -1.64 26.72
N SER A 143 10.48 -0.34 26.43
CA SER A 143 11.40 0.63 27.05
C SER A 143 11.06 0.86 28.52
N VAL A 144 9.76 0.94 28.86
CA VAL A 144 9.29 1.13 30.25
C VAL A 144 9.57 -0.10 31.10
N VAL A 145 9.44 -1.31 30.56
CA VAL A 145 9.77 -2.55 31.29
C VAL A 145 11.24 -2.59 31.67
N GLY A 146 12.14 -2.23 30.75
CA GLY A 146 13.58 -2.16 31.03
C GLY A 146 13.94 -1.13 32.11
N GLU A 147 13.31 0.04 32.10
CA GLU A 147 13.54 1.07 33.13
C GLU A 147 13.01 0.63 34.50
N THR A 148 11.84 -0.01 34.55
CA THR A 148 11.21 -0.46 35.79
C THR A 148 12.01 -1.61 36.44
N ASP A 149 12.46 -2.58 35.64
CA ASP A 149 13.26 -3.71 36.13
C ASP A 149 14.67 -3.26 36.58
N VAL A 150 15.27 -2.30 35.89
CA VAL A 150 16.55 -1.69 36.29
C VAL A 150 16.37 -0.89 37.58
N GLN A 151 15.31 -0.09 37.70
CA GLN A 151 15.03 0.67 38.92
C GLN A 151 14.79 -0.26 40.11
N LEU A 152 14.03 -1.34 39.93
CA LEU A 152 13.82 -2.35 40.97
C LEU A 152 15.13 -3.02 41.40
N ALA A 153 16.01 -3.36 40.43
CA ALA A 153 17.32 -3.92 40.73
C ALA A 153 18.20 -2.93 41.51
N VAL A 154 18.18 -1.65 41.15
CA VAL A 154 18.87 -0.57 41.86
C VAL A 154 18.33 -0.42 43.28
N ASP A 155 17.01 -0.41 43.46
CA ASP A 155 16.35 -0.29 44.78
C ASP A 155 16.69 -1.48 45.68
N ILE A 156 16.70 -2.70 45.14
CA ILE A 156 17.11 -3.91 45.88
C ILE A 156 18.58 -3.80 46.32
N LEU A 157 19.47 -3.35 45.42
CA LEU A 157 20.89 -3.19 45.72
C LEU A 157 21.15 -2.09 46.75
N GLN A 158 20.44 -0.95 46.66
CA GLN A 158 20.53 0.14 47.62
C GLN A 158 19.99 -0.28 49.00
N ASN A 159 18.87 -0.99 49.05
CA ASN A 159 18.30 -1.51 50.30
C ASN A 159 19.22 -2.55 50.97
N LYS A 160 19.84 -3.45 50.20
CA LYS A 160 20.87 -4.37 50.72
C LYS A 160 22.09 -3.62 51.26
N ARG A 161 22.58 -2.61 50.54
CA ARG A 161 23.70 -1.78 50.99
C ARG A 161 23.39 -1.04 52.30
N ILE A 162 22.15 -0.55 52.46
CA ILE A 162 21.71 0.09 53.70
C ILE A 162 21.62 -0.92 54.85
N ALA A 163 21.11 -2.14 54.59
CA ALA A 163 21.06 -3.21 55.58
C ALA A 163 22.47 -3.62 56.05
N ASP A 164 23.42 -3.76 55.12
CA ASP A 164 24.82 -4.10 55.44
C ASP A 164 25.52 -2.99 56.26
N ILE A 165 25.28 -1.72 55.95
CA ILE A 165 25.81 -0.59 56.73
C ILE A 165 25.16 -0.53 58.13
N THR A 166 23.89 -0.92 58.26
CA THR A 166 23.16 -0.90 59.54
C THR A 166 23.60 -2.05 60.44
N LEU A 167 23.83 -3.24 59.89
CA LEU A 167 24.43 -4.38 60.60
C LEU A 167 25.84 -4.06 61.11
N LEU A 168 26.69 -3.46 60.26
CA LEU A 168 28.03 -3.02 60.67
C LEU A 168 28.01 -1.96 61.78
N ARG A 169 26.98 -1.10 61.83
CA ARG A 169 26.80 -0.10 62.92
C ARG A 169 26.27 -0.72 64.21
N LEU A 170 25.46 -1.77 64.15
CA LEU A 170 24.96 -2.48 65.33
C LEU A 170 26.06 -3.31 66.00
N ASP A 171 26.96 -3.91 65.22
CA ASP A 171 28.13 -4.65 65.75
C ASP A 171 29.24 -3.74 66.29
N SER A 172 29.23 -2.45 65.93
CA SER A 172 30.23 -1.46 66.35
C SER A 172 29.83 -0.63 67.58
N ASN A 173 28.71 -0.95 68.25
CA ASN A 173 28.27 -0.24 69.44
C ASN A 173 28.52 -1.12 70.68
N PRO A 174 29.74 -1.13 71.26
CA PRO A 174 29.95 -1.80 72.52
C PRO A 174 29.16 -1.04 73.59
N CYS A 175 28.15 -1.71 74.16
CA CYS A 175 27.51 -1.32 75.40
C CYS A 175 28.57 -0.84 76.39
N SER A 176 28.65 0.46 76.59
CA SER A 176 29.40 1.08 77.67
C SER A 176 28.45 1.20 78.85
N GLU A 177 28.04 0.07 79.43
CA GLU A 177 27.39 0.03 80.74
C GLU A 177 28.45 -0.32 81.80
N THR A 178 28.87 0.73 82.49
CA THR A 178 29.04 0.83 83.95
C THR A 178 29.47 -0.41 84.75
N HIS A 179 30.66 -0.34 85.34
CA HIS A 179 31.00 -0.76 86.72
C HIS A 179 32.31 -0.01 87.08
N SER A 180 32.49 0.71 88.19
CA SER A 180 31.88 0.73 89.52
C SER A 180 31.88 2.14 90.10
#